data_AF-A0A7R6X2R5-F1
#
_entry.id   AF-A0A7R6X2R5-F1
#
_cell.length_a   1.000
_cell.length_b   1.000
_cell.length_c   1.000
_cell.angle_alpha   90.00
_cell.angle_beta   90.00
_cell.angle_gamma   90.00
#
_symmetry.space_group_name_H-M   'P 1'
#
loop_
_entity.id
_entity.type
_entity.pdbx_description
1 polymer ?
#
loop_
_entity_poly.entity_id
_entity_poly.type
_entity_poly.pdbx_seq_one_letter_code
_entity_poly.pdbx_strand_id
1 'polypeptide(L)'
;MPQDADRNQARSGLPALVAAASLSSQHATAPLFDCQSCGACCSYSAEWPRFSTEDDAQLDRIPEKYVAADLSGMHCEGVRCSALSGEVGKATACGIYDVRPDVCRACMPGDAECLMARREHGLLTS
;
A
#
# COMPACT_ATOMS: atom_id res chain seq x y z
N MET A 1 -31.63 -62.70 32.73
CA MET A 1 -30.39 -63.46 32.40
C MET A 1 -30.76 -64.48 31.34
N PRO A 2 -30.20 -64.49 30.12
CA PRO A 2 -29.33 -63.53 29.45
C PRO A 2 -29.95 -62.92 28.17
N GLN A 3 -29.35 -61.81 27.76
CA GLN A 3 -29.51 -61.16 26.46
C GLN A 3 -28.43 -61.68 25.50
N ASP A 4 -28.50 -61.15 24.27
CA ASP A 4 -27.44 -61.01 23.26
C ASP A 4 -27.37 -62.17 22.25
N ALA A 5 -27.26 -61.93 20.93
CA ALA A 5 -26.95 -60.72 20.20
C ALA A 5 -27.42 -60.85 18.75
N ASP A 6 -27.35 -59.70 18.06
CA ASP A 6 -27.09 -59.58 16.62
C ASP A 6 -28.24 -59.89 15.67
N ARG A 7 -28.78 -58.86 15.00
CA ARG A 7 -28.29 -58.49 13.66
C ARG A 7 -29.05 -57.30 13.09
N ASN A 8 -28.29 -56.24 12.89
CA ASN A 8 -28.60 -55.03 12.13
C ASN A 8 -29.02 -55.35 10.68
N GLN A 9 -30.16 -54.78 10.22
CA GLN A 9 -30.25 -53.89 9.04
C GLN A 9 -31.70 -53.65 8.60
N ALA A 10 -32.19 -52.42 8.77
CA ALA A 10 -33.31 -51.91 7.98
C ALA A 10 -33.30 -50.37 7.87
N ARG A 11 -33.41 -49.94 6.61
CA ARG A 11 -34.15 -48.77 6.10
C ARG A 11 -33.54 -47.36 6.15
N SER A 12 -33.32 -46.88 4.92
CA SER A 12 -33.88 -45.66 4.33
C SER A 12 -33.90 -44.39 5.17
N GLY A 13 -33.04 -43.44 4.80
CA GLY A 13 -33.20 -42.02 5.06
C GLY A 13 -32.72 -41.19 3.87
N LEU A 14 -33.66 -40.56 3.15
CA LEU A 14 -33.45 -39.26 2.50
C LEU A 14 -33.24 -38.23 3.63
N PRO A 15 -32.45 -37.13 3.49
CA PRO A 15 -32.85 -36.03 2.58
C PRO A 15 -31.74 -35.06 2.11
N ALA A 16 -32.22 -34.00 1.44
CA ALA A 16 -31.69 -32.63 1.42
C ALA A 16 -30.67 -32.28 0.32
N LEU A 17 -31.21 -31.62 -0.70
CA LEU A 17 -30.51 -30.74 -1.60
C LEU A 17 -29.71 -29.70 -0.80
N VAL A 18 -28.39 -29.70 -0.94
CA VAL A 18 -27.56 -28.54 -0.64
C VAL A 18 -27.31 -27.80 -1.95
N ALA A 19 -28.16 -26.81 -2.23
CA ALA A 19 -27.81 -25.76 -3.17
C ALA A 19 -26.64 -24.99 -2.55
N ALA A 20 -25.43 -25.26 -3.04
CA ALA A 20 -24.28 -24.44 -2.76
C ALA A 20 -24.56 -23.05 -3.33
N ALA A 21 -25.08 -22.16 -2.49
CA ALA A 21 -25.15 -20.74 -2.79
C ALA A 21 -23.71 -20.29 -3.05
N SER A 22 -23.40 -20.07 -4.34
CA SER A 22 -22.20 -19.37 -4.76
C SER A 22 -22.25 -17.99 -4.12
N LEU A 23 -21.61 -17.86 -2.97
CA LEU A 23 -21.29 -16.59 -2.35
C LEU A 23 -20.27 -15.93 -3.27
N SER A 24 -20.77 -15.26 -4.30
CA SER A 24 -20.02 -14.27 -5.04
C SER A 24 -19.60 -13.22 -4.02
N SER A 25 -18.39 -13.38 -3.48
CA SER A 25 -17.68 -12.34 -2.77
C SER A 25 -17.44 -11.22 -3.76
N GLN A 26 -18.40 -10.33 -3.86
CA GLN A 26 -18.24 -9.02 -4.46
C GLN A 26 -17.24 -8.26 -3.57
N HIS A 27 -15.96 -8.50 -3.85
CA HIS A 27 -14.87 -7.62 -3.46
C HIS A 27 -15.17 -6.29 -4.14
N ALA A 28 -15.69 -5.34 -3.37
CA ALA A 28 -15.62 -3.95 -3.75
C ALA A 28 -14.15 -3.68 -4.07
N THR A 29 -13.84 -3.46 -5.35
CA THR A 29 -12.49 -3.10 -5.77
C THR A 29 -12.27 -1.70 -5.22
N ALA A 30 -11.65 -1.61 -4.05
CA ALA A 30 -11.11 -0.35 -3.60
C ALA A 30 -10.20 0.18 -4.72
N PRO A 31 -10.24 1.49 -5.03
CA PRO A 31 -9.35 2.06 -6.03
C PRO A 31 -7.93 1.72 -5.64
N LEU A 32 -7.23 0.98 -6.50
CA LEU A 32 -5.83 0.68 -6.28
C LEU A 32 -5.06 1.97 -6.54
N PHE A 33 -4.72 2.66 -5.47
CA PHE A 33 -3.82 3.81 -5.55
C PHE A 33 -2.43 3.31 -5.94
N ASP A 34 -2.05 3.53 -7.19
CA ASP A 34 -0.72 3.19 -7.69
C ASP A 34 0.21 4.40 -7.68
N CYS A 35 1.19 4.38 -6.78
CA CYS A 35 2.21 5.42 -6.69
C CYS A 35 3.04 5.56 -7.97
N GLN A 36 3.25 4.46 -8.72
CA GLN A 36 4.01 4.51 -9.98
C GLN A 36 3.23 5.23 -11.08
N SER A 37 1.90 5.35 -10.97
CA SER A 37 1.09 6.13 -11.90
C SER A 37 0.96 7.63 -11.54
N CYS A 38 1.11 8.00 -10.25
CA CYS A 38 0.79 9.36 -9.81
C CYS A 38 2.01 10.20 -9.39
N GLY A 39 2.96 9.68 -8.62
CA GLY A 39 4.06 10.45 -8.04
C GLY A 39 3.66 11.63 -7.13
N ALA A 40 2.39 11.75 -6.73
CA ALA A 40 1.82 12.95 -6.09
C ALA A 40 2.54 13.34 -4.79
N CYS A 41 2.68 12.39 -3.85
CA CYS A 41 3.31 12.68 -2.54
C CYS A 41 4.77 13.13 -2.69
N CYS A 42 5.48 12.64 -3.72
CA CYS A 42 6.87 13.01 -4.00
C CYS A 42 7.02 14.37 -4.70
N SER A 43 5.91 15.05 -5.03
CA SER A 43 5.90 16.35 -5.72
C SER A 43 5.02 17.39 -5.02
N TYR A 44 4.68 17.16 -3.75
CA TYR A 44 3.72 17.97 -3.00
C TYR A 44 4.36 19.14 -2.26
N SER A 45 5.47 18.94 -1.55
CA SER A 45 6.12 19.99 -0.75
C SER A 45 7.63 19.76 -0.61
N ALA A 46 8.40 20.85 -0.59
CA ALA A 46 9.83 20.81 -0.30
C ALA A 46 10.14 20.34 1.13
N GLU A 47 9.17 20.52 2.04
CA GLU A 47 9.31 20.15 3.44
C GLU A 47 8.94 18.69 3.70
N TRP A 48 8.57 17.93 2.68
CA TRP A 48 8.13 16.55 2.78
C TRP A 48 8.92 15.69 1.78
N PRO A 49 9.56 14.58 2.20
CA PRO A 49 9.63 14.01 3.55
C PRO A 49 10.77 14.53 4.43
N ARG A 50 10.50 14.71 5.74
CA ARG A 50 11.50 14.96 6.78
C ARG A 50 11.95 13.67 7.44
N PHE A 51 13.25 13.56 7.72
CA PHE A 51 13.74 12.51 8.60
C PHE A 51 13.34 12.83 10.03
N SER A 52 12.72 11.85 10.70
CA SER A 52 12.18 12.06 12.05
C SER A 52 12.13 10.79 12.89
N THR A 53 12.13 9.63 12.26
CA THR A 53 12.01 8.33 12.92
C THR A 53 13.17 7.39 12.60
N GLU A 54 13.94 7.71 11.57
CA GLU A 54 15.08 6.93 11.07
C GLU A 54 16.31 7.07 11.97
N ASP A 55 17.07 5.99 12.11
CA ASP A 55 18.42 6.07 12.66
C ASP A 55 19.46 6.45 11.60
N ASP A 56 20.64 6.88 12.06
CA ASP A 56 21.74 7.31 11.19
C ASP A 56 22.16 6.21 10.20
N ALA A 57 22.16 4.94 10.64
CA ALA A 57 22.56 3.82 9.79
C ALA A 57 21.56 3.56 8.65
N GLN A 58 20.27 3.84 8.86
CA GLN A 58 19.26 3.80 7.81
C GLN A 58 19.47 4.94 6.82
N LEU A 59 19.74 6.15 7.30
CA LEU A 59 19.94 7.35 6.48
C LEU A 59 21.23 7.28 5.66
N ASP A 60 22.31 6.71 6.20
CA ASP A 60 23.59 6.50 5.51
C ASP A 60 23.49 5.60 4.26
N ARG A 61 22.41 4.82 4.14
CA ARG A 61 22.13 4.02 2.93
C ARG A 61 21.59 4.85 1.76
N ILE A 62 21.11 6.07 2.03
CA ILE A 62 20.57 6.96 1.01
C ILE A 62 21.75 7.68 0.35
N PRO A 63 21.88 7.63 -0.99
CA PRO A 63 22.94 8.38 -1.66
C PRO A 63 22.84 9.88 -1.35
N GLU A 64 23.96 10.49 -0.94
CA GLU A 64 24.02 11.88 -0.45
C GLU A 64 23.35 12.91 -1.38
N LYS A 65 23.42 12.69 -2.71
CA LYS A 65 22.77 13.56 -3.71
C LYS A 65 21.24 13.65 -3.58
N TYR A 66 20.62 12.74 -2.85
CA TYR A 66 19.19 12.73 -2.57
C TYR A 66 18.85 13.21 -1.15
N VAL A 67 19.85 13.58 -0.35
CA VAL A 67 19.68 14.07 1.02
C VAL A 67 19.80 15.60 1.02
N ALA A 68 18.92 16.29 1.75
CA ALA A 68 18.97 17.74 1.87
C ALA A 68 20.28 18.19 2.53
N ALA A 69 20.77 19.38 2.18
CA ALA A 69 22.06 19.88 2.68
C ALA A 69 22.10 20.08 4.21
N ASP A 70 20.94 20.29 4.83
CA ASP A 70 20.78 20.41 6.28
C ASP A 70 20.48 19.07 6.98
N LEU A 71 20.53 17.95 6.23
CA LEU A 71 20.24 16.59 6.67
C LEU A 71 18.82 16.41 7.25
N SER A 72 17.91 17.35 7.01
CA SER A 72 16.59 17.33 7.63
C SER A 72 15.59 16.42 6.91
N GLY A 73 15.94 15.91 5.72
CA GLY A 73 15.04 15.10 4.89
C GLY A 73 15.60 14.82 3.51
N MET A 74 14.71 14.43 2.60
CA MET A 74 15.07 14.25 1.19
C MET A 74 15.33 15.59 0.53
N HIS A 75 16.27 15.63 -0.40
CA HIS A 75 16.53 16.79 -1.24
C HIS A 75 15.41 16.99 -2.28
N CYS A 76 14.88 18.20 -2.36
CA CYS A 76 13.84 18.60 -3.30
C CYS A 76 14.28 19.76 -4.20
N GLU A 77 13.93 19.70 -5.48
CA GLU A 77 14.00 20.80 -6.42
C GLU A 77 12.64 21.50 -6.47
N GLY A 78 12.53 22.64 -5.80
CA GLY A 78 11.22 23.21 -5.48
C GLY A 78 10.43 22.25 -4.60
N VAL A 79 9.22 21.87 -5.02
CA VAL A 79 8.37 20.90 -4.29
C VAL A 79 8.61 19.44 -4.70
N ARG A 80 9.51 19.20 -5.64
CA ARG A 80 9.72 17.88 -6.24
C ARG A 80 10.92 17.18 -5.63
N CYS A 81 10.72 15.98 -5.10
CA CYS A 81 11.79 15.12 -4.63
C CYS A 81 12.77 14.78 -5.77
N SER A 82 14.06 15.01 -5.53
CA SER A 82 15.13 14.77 -6.52
C SER A 82 15.29 13.30 -6.91
N ALA A 83 14.80 12.36 -6.09
CA ALA A 83 14.77 10.94 -6.43
C ALA A 83 13.57 10.54 -7.32
N LEU A 84 12.60 11.43 -7.55
CA LEU A 84 11.42 11.14 -8.37
C LEU A 84 11.73 11.30 -9.86
N SER A 85 11.72 10.19 -10.58
CA SER A 85 11.80 10.16 -12.05
C SER A 85 10.42 10.07 -12.69
N GLY A 86 10.32 10.49 -13.96
CA GLY A 86 9.08 10.47 -14.74
C GLY A 86 8.17 11.68 -14.51
N GLU A 87 6.92 11.58 -14.94
CA GLU A 87 5.94 12.67 -14.94
C GLU A 87 4.77 12.40 -13.99
N VAL A 88 4.51 13.36 -13.09
CA VAL A 88 3.43 13.29 -12.10
C VAL A 88 2.09 13.16 -12.81
N GLY A 89 1.24 12.25 -12.31
CA GLY A 89 -0.06 11.93 -12.89
C GLY A 89 -0.02 11.07 -14.16
N LYS A 90 1.17 10.65 -14.63
CA LYS A 90 1.31 9.75 -15.79
C LYS A 90 2.06 8.46 -15.45
N ALA A 91 3.35 8.58 -15.17
CA ALA A 91 4.24 7.46 -14.90
C ALA A 91 5.48 7.97 -14.18
N THR A 92 5.76 7.42 -13.01
CA THR A 92 6.86 7.82 -12.14
C THR A 92 7.52 6.62 -11.49
N ALA A 93 8.78 6.78 -11.11
CA ALA A 93 9.51 5.80 -10.32
C ALA A 93 10.45 6.50 -9.34
N CYS A 94 10.61 5.94 -8.15
CA CYS A 94 11.58 6.40 -7.17
C CYS A 94 12.95 5.79 -7.48
N GLY A 95 13.96 6.63 -7.71
CA GLY A 95 15.33 6.20 -8.00
C GLY A 95 16.05 5.53 -6.82
N ILE A 96 15.46 5.57 -5.63
CA ILE A 96 16.00 4.94 -4.40
C ILE A 96 14.98 4.00 -3.74
N TYR A 97 14.04 3.42 -4.51
CA TYR A 97 12.89 2.69 -3.96
C TYR A 97 13.24 1.67 -2.87
N ASP A 98 14.33 0.92 -3.07
CA ASP A 98 14.80 -0.13 -2.16
C ASP A 98 15.34 0.41 -0.85
N VAL A 99 15.99 1.59 -0.88
CA VAL A 99 16.58 2.26 0.29
C VAL A 99 15.76 3.46 0.75
N ARG A 100 14.47 3.51 0.41
CA ARG A 100 13.58 4.57 0.90
C ARG A 100 13.63 4.66 2.43
N PRO A 101 13.72 5.89 2.98
CA PRO A 101 13.60 6.11 4.42
C PRO A 101 12.21 5.71 4.91
N ASP A 102 12.08 5.51 6.21
CA ASP A 102 10.84 5.01 6.81
C ASP A 102 9.68 6.00 6.66
N VAL A 103 9.93 7.31 6.72
CA VAL A 103 8.93 8.35 6.44
C VAL A 103 8.34 8.25 5.03
N CYS A 104 9.13 7.82 4.04
CA CYS A 104 8.64 7.58 2.68
C CYS A 104 7.79 6.30 2.59
N ARG A 105 7.98 5.35 3.51
CA ARG A 105 7.22 4.10 3.59
C ARG A 105 5.97 4.23 4.46
N ALA A 106 5.98 5.14 5.41
CA ALA A 106 4.86 5.45 6.29
C ALA A 106 3.69 6.08 5.51
N CYS A 107 3.96 6.84 4.45
CA CYS A 107 2.93 7.31 3.52
C CYS A 107 2.41 6.15 2.67
N MET A 108 1.20 5.70 2.99
CA MET A 108 0.53 4.57 2.37
C MET A 108 -0.39 5.02 1.23
N PRO A 109 -0.47 4.27 0.12
CA PRO A 109 -1.38 4.64 -0.96
C PRO A 109 -2.83 4.74 -0.47
N GLY A 110 -3.43 5.93 -0.60
CA GLY A 110 -4.81 6.21 -0.19
C GLY A 110 -5.00 6.69 1.25
N ASP A 111 -3.94 6.87 2.03
CA ASP A 111 -4.02 7.54 3.33
C ASP A 111 -4.33 9.04 3.20
N ALA A 112 -4.57 9.71 4.33
CA ALA A 112 -5.01 11.12 4.32
C ALA A 112 -4.00 12.03 3.61
N GLU A 113 -2.73 11.79 3.87
CA GLU A 113 -1.55 12.38 3.26
C GLU A 113 -1.50 12.19 1.74
N CYS A 114 -1.71 10.96 1.26
CA CYS A 114 -1.76 10.61 -0.15
C CYS A 114 -2.92 11.32 -0.84
N LEU A 115 -4.11 11.29 -0.24
CA LEU A 115 -5.29 11.95 -0.80
C LEU A 115 -5.13 13.48 -0.83
N MET A 116 -4.48 14.08 0.17
CA MET A 116 -4.12 15.50 0.19
C MET A 116 -3.22 15.85 -1.01
N ALA A 117 -2.11 15.12 -1.18
CA ALA A 117 -1.19 15.36 -2.29
C ALA A 117 -1.85 15.15 -3.65
N ARG A 118 -2.69 14.11 -3.79
CA ARG A 118 -3.43 13.85 -5.03
C ARG A 118 -4.40 14.98 -5.38
N ARG A 119 -5.10 15.57 -4.40
CA ARG A 119 -5.99 16.72 -4.63
C ARG A 119 -5.25 17.94 -5.15
N GLU A 120 -4.08 18.24 -4.58
CA GLU A 120 -3.24 19.36 -5.04
C GLU A 120 -2.84 19.20 -6.51
N HIS A 121 -2.60 17.97 -6.94
CA HIS A 121 -2.28 17.65 -8.34
C HIS A 121 -3.51 17.36 -9.22
N GLY A 122 -4.73 17.54 -8.72
CA GLY A 122 -5.97 17.29 -9.49
C GLY A 122 -6.21 15.83 -9.86
N LEU A 123 -5.65 14.89 -9.09
CA LEU A 123 -5.76 13.45 -9.32
C LEU A 123 -6.93 12.82 -8.55
N LEU A 124 -7.46 11.70 -9.07
CA LEU A 124 -8.57 10.98 -8.44
C LEU A 124 -8.22 10.52 -7.02
N THR A 125 -9.14 10.70 -6.07
CA THR A 125 -9.02 10.32 -4.66
C THR A 125 -9.99 9.23 -4.22
N SER A 126 -10.67 8.58 -5.18
CA SER A 126 -11.72 7.59 -4.96
C SER A 126 -11.94 6.73 -6.18
#